data_AF-A0A512LAZ2-F1
#
_entry.id   AF-A0A512LAZ2-F1
#
_cell.length_a   1.000
_cell.length_b   1.000
_cell.length_c   1.000
_cell.angle_alpha   90.00
_cell.angle_beta   90.00
_cell.angle_gamma   90.00
#
_symmetry.space_group_name_H-M   'P 1'
#
loop_
_entity.id
_entity.type
_entity.pdbx_description
1 polymer ?
#
loop_
_entity_poly.entity_id
_entity_poly.type
_entity_poly.pdbx_seq_one_letter_code
_entity_poly.pdbx_strand_id
1 'polypeptide(L)'
;MISDQPADAHSHLENLFPRIAQALTEKWGTPDVETYLADLMIDNRGTRKGFPFEVVEELILIDTILWELSDTRKRFLSTADDSDFAFGGS
;
A
#
# COMPACT_ATOMS: atom_id res chain seq x y z
N MET A 1 -30.61 -23.58 -6.05
CA MET A 1 -30.15 -23.09 -4.74
C MET A 1 -28.68 -22.73 -4.89
N ILE A 2 -28.40 -21.54 -5.42
CA ILE A 2 -27.07 -20.93 -5.32
C ILE A 2 -27.04 -20.35 -3.92
N SER A 3 -26.23 -20.89 -3.02
CA SER A 3 -25.91 -20.20 -1.79
C SER A 3 -24.92 -19.12 -2.16
N ASP A 4 -25.43 -17.92 -2.40
CA ASP A 4 -24.66 -16.68 -2.43
C ASP A 4 -24.21 -16.39 -0.99
N GLN A 5 -23.19 -17.12 -0.54
CA GLN A 5 -22.42 -16.72 0.63
C GLN A 5 -21.21 -15.97 0.10
N PRO A 6 -21.17 -14.63 0.19
CA PRO A 6 -19.88 -13.96 0.32
C PRO A 6 -19.37 -14.38 1.69
N ALA A 7 -18.85 -15.62 1.79
CA ALA A 7 -18.11 -16.05 2.95
C ALA A 7 -17.01 -15.01 3.07
N ASP A 8 -17.09 -14.20 4.12
CA ASP A 8 -16.07 -13.27 4.58
C ASP A 8 -14.70 -13.89 4.30
N ALA A 9 -14.13 -13.56 3.15
CA ALA A 9 -12.85 -14.08 2.71
C ALA A 9 -11.82 -13.18 3.37
N HIS A 10 -11.82 -13.19 4.70
CA HIS A 10 -10.90 -12.39 5.47
C HIS A 10 -9.49 -12.84 5.14
N SER A 11 -8.67 -11.87 4.76
CA SER A 11 -7.25 -12.06 4.48
C SER A 11 -6.54 -12.64 5.72
N HIS A 12 -5.41 -13.32 5.57
CA HIS A 12 -4.66 -13.80 6.75
C HIS A 12 -4.25 -12.62 7.64
N LEU A 13 -3.97 -11.46 7.03
CA LEU A 13 -3.73 -10.20 7.71
C LEU A 13 -4.95 -9.74 8.55
N GLU A 14 -6.16 -9.82 8.02
CA GLU A 14 -7.39 -9.42 8.74
C GLU A 14 -7.68 -10.36 9.92
N ASN A 15 -7.45 -11.66 9.74
CA ASN A 15 -7.69 -12.67 10.77
C ASN A 15 -6.67 -12.58 11.91
N LEU A 16 -5.38 -12.42 11.60
CA LEU A 16 -4.30 -12.47 12.58
C LEU A 16 -3.94 -11.08 13.13
N PHE A 17 -4.12 -10.04 12.33
CA PHE A 17 -3.73 -8.67 12.63
C PHE A 17 -4.83 -7.66 12.25
N PRO A 18 -6.05 -7.76 12.82
CA PRO A 18 -7.17 -6.88 12.47
C PRO A 18 -6.86 -5.39 12.69
N ARG A 19 -6.00 -5.06 13.66
CA ARG A 19 -5.54 -3.69 13.90
C ARG A 19 -4.66 -3.14 12.78
N ILE A 20 -3.87 -3.99 12.14
CA ILE A 20 -3.02 -3.61 11.00
C ILE A 20 -3.92 -3.43 9.77
N ALA A 21 -4.86 -4.35 9.54
CA ALA A 21 -5.84 -4.23 8.46
C ALA A 21 -6.61 -2.91 8.55
N GLN A 22 -7.18 -2.61 9.73
CA GLN A 22 -7.92 -1.37 9.96
C GLN A 22 -7.04 -0.14 9.71
N ALA A 23 -5.82 -0.11 10.23
CA ALA A 23 -4.90 1.02 10.03
C ALA A 23 -4.51 1.20 8.55
N LEU A 24 -4.34 0.10 7.80
CA LEU A 24 -4.10 0.15 6.35
C LEU A 24 -5.30 0.75 5.62
N THR A 25 -6.52 0.32 5.95
CA THR A 25 -7.75 0.87 5.36
C THR A 25 -7.92 2.36 5.67
N GLU A 26 -7.69 2.78 6.91
CA GLU A 26 -7.83 4.19 7.33
C GLU A 26 -6.80 5.10 6.65
N LYS A 27 -5.59 4.59 6.38
CA LYS A 27 -4.51 5.35 5.74
C LYS A 27 -4.50 5.22 4.22
N TRP A 28 -5.29 4.31 3.65
CA TRP A 28 -5.25 4.03 2.22
C TRP A 28 -5.48 5.28 1.37
N GLY A 29 -4.63 5.50 0.37
CA GLY A 29 -4.69 6.68 -0.49
C GLY A 29 -4.09 7.96 0.10
N THR A 30 -3.63 7.95 1.35
CA THR A 30 -2.85 9.03 1.96
C THR A 30 -1.35 8.75 1.83
N PRO A 31 -0.46 9.77 1.85
CA PRO A 31 0.99 9.55 1.85
C PRO A 31 1.46 8.74 3.08
N ASP A 32 0.70 8.78 4.18
CA ASP A 32 1.05 8.09 5.43
C ASP A 32 1.04 6.56 5.30
N VAL A 33 0.35 6.00 4.30
CA VAL A 33 0.30 4.54 4.10
C VAL A 33 1.63 3.97 3.63
N GLU A 34 2.38 4.74 2.82
CA GLU A 34 3.73 4.35 2.35
C GLU A 34 4.68 4.24 3.55
N THR A 35 4.68 5.23 4.45
CA THR A 35 5.48 5.20 5.69
C THR A 35 5.04 4.08 6.63
N TYR A 36 3.73 3.86 6.76
CA TYR A 36 3.20 2.80 7.63
C TYR A 36 3.60 1.39 7.16
N LEU A 37 3.55 1.12 5.85
CA LEU A 37 4.01 -0.14 5.27
C LEU A 37 5.52 -0.32 5.41
N ALA A 38 6.31 0.72 5.16
CA ALA A 38 7.76 0.67 5.38
C ALA A 38 8.09 0.32 6.85
N ASP A 39 7.41 0.93 7.81
CA ASP A 39 7.59 0.64 9.24
C ASP A 39 7.19 -0.80 9.61
N LEU A 40 6.17 -1.35 8.94
CA LEU A 40 5.77 -2.75 9.12
C LEU A 40 6.81 -3.72 8.56
N MET A 41 7.42 -3.39 7.43
CA MET A 41 8.40 -4.23 6.73
C MET A 41 9.79 -4.18 7.38
N ILE A 42 10.17 -3.06 7.99
CA ILE A 42 11.48 -2.86 8.64
C ILE A 42 11.61 -3.60 9.99
N ASP A 43 10.52 -4.14 10.54
CA ASP A 43 10.49 -4.88 11.82
C ASP A 43 11.07 -4.06 13.01
N ASN A 44 10.59 -2.82 13.19
CA ASN A 44 11.05 -1.97 14.29
C ASN A 44 10.40 -2.30 15.67
N ARG A 45 9.67 -3.41 15.80
CA ARG A 45 8.91 -3.73 17.02
C ARG A 45 9.64 -4.65 17.99
N GLY A 46 10.96 -4.51 18.17
CA GLY A 46 11.75 -4.89 19.36
C GLY A 46 11.68 -6.33 19.94
N THR A 47 10.74 -7.17 19.50
CA THR A 47 10.42 -8.50 20.02
C THR A 47 10.06 -9.34 18.81
N ARG A 48 11.02 -10.16 18.38
CA ARG A 48 10.99 -10.98 17.16
C ARG A 48 9.87 -12.03 17.22
N LYS A 49 8.66 -11.61 16.91
CA LYS A 49 7.64 -12.46 16.30
C LYS A 49 7.33 -11.79 14.98
N GLY A 50 8.18 -12.06 13.98
CA GLY A 50 7.90 -11.63 12.62
C GLY A 50 6.54 -12.13 12.14
N PHE A 51 6.10 -11.63 11.00
CA PHE A 51 4.83 -12.07 10.43
C PHE A 51 4.92 -13.52 9.94
N PRO A 52 3.81 -14.29 10.04
CA PRO A 52 3.65 -15.55 9.32
C PRO A 52 3.86 -15.32 7.82
N PHE A 53 4.31 -16.35 7.10
CA PHE A 53 4.64 -16.26 5.69
C PHE A 53 3.45 -15.74 4.86
N GLU A 54 2.24 -16.22 5.16
CA GLU A 54 1.00 -15.84 4.50
C GLU A 54 0.71 -14.34 4.66
N VAL A 55 1.02 -13.77 5.82
CA VAL A 55 0.84 -12.33 6.08
C VAL A 55 1.93 -11.51 5.41
N VAL A 56 3.16 -12.03 5.32
CA VAL A 56 4.25 -11.37 4.58
C VAL A 56 3.92 -11.30 3.09
N GLU A 57 3.41 -12.37 2.50
CA GLU A 57 3.00 -12.37 1.08
C GLU A 57 1.93 -11.31 0.82
N GLU A 58 0.93 -11.22 1.68
CA GLU A 58 -0.12 -10.21 1.59
C GLU A 58 0.44 -8.79 1.76
N LEU A 59 1.36 -8.56 2.70
CA LEU A 59 2.01 -7.25 2.90
C LEU A 59 2.87 -6.84 1.69
N ILE A 60 3.62 -7.77 1.09
CA ILE A 60 4.41 -7.51 -0.12
C ILE A 60 3.50 -7.20 -1.31
N LEU A 61 2.39 -7.92 -1.45
CA LEU A 61 1.40 -7.64 -2.50
C LEU A 61 0.84 -6.22 -2.35
N ILE A 62 0.44 -5.85 -1.14
CA ILE A 62 -0.09 -4.52 -0.83
C ILE A 62 0.96 -3.44 -1.13
N ASP A 63 2.20 -3.63 -0.69
CA ASP A 63 3.31 -2.71 -0.97
C ASP A 63 3.50 -2.54 -2.48
N THR A 64 3.55 -3.63 -3.24
CA THR A 64 3.70 -3.62 -4.70
C THR A 64 2.59 -2.80 -5.39
N ILE A 65 1.34 -3.00 -4.97
CA ILE A 65 0.20 -2.23 -5.49
C ILE A 65 0.35 -0.74 -5.14
N LEU A 66 0.76 -0.42 -3.92
CA LEU A 66 0.96 0.96 -3.49
C LEU A 66 2.08 1.65 -4.27
N TRP A 67 3.20 0.95 -4.49
CA TRP A 67 4.29 1.44 -5.33
C TRP A 67 3.79 1.78 -6.73
N GLU A 68 3.07 0.87 -7.39
CA GLU A 68 2.54 1.08 -8.74
C GLU A 68 1.57 2.26 -8.80
N LEU A 69 0.67 2.38 -7.81
CA LEU A 69 -0.26 3.52 -7.71
C LEU A 69 0.49 4.84 -7.47
N SER A 70 1.52 4.84 -6.63
CA SER A 70 2.33 6.03 -6.34
C SER A 70 3.14 6.48 -7.56
N ASP A 71 3.69 5.53 -8.32
CA ASP A 71 4.47 5.76 -9.53
C ASP A 71 3.59 6.26 -10.67
N THR A 72 2.43 5.63 -10.85
CA THR A 72 1.40 6.07 -11.78
C THR A 72 0.97 7.51 -11.47
N ARG A 73 0.66 7.83 -10.21
CA ARG A 73 0.31 9.19 -9.77
C ARG A 73 1.41 10.20 -10.09
N LYS A 74 2.67 9.87 -9.82
CA LYS A 74 3.83 10.73 -10.13
C LYS A 74 3.94 11.00 -11.63
N ARG A 75 3.77 9.97 -12.47
CA ARG A 75 3.76 10.11 -13.94
C ARG A 75 2.63 11.01 -14.43
N PHE A 76 1.42 10.86 -13.89
CA PHE A 76 0.27 11.68 -14.27
C PHE A 76 0.41 13.15 -13.84
N LEU A 77 1.04 13.42 -12.70
CA LEU A 77 1.32 14.80 -12.25
C LEU A 77 2.51 15.44 -12.99
N SER A 78 3.43 14.64 -13.54
CA SER A 78 4.62 15.11 -14.26
C SER A 78 4.31 15.72 -15.63
N THR A 79 3.09 15.59 -16.17
CA THR A 79 2.76 16.13 -17.50
C THR A 79 2.39 17.62 -17.48
N ALA A 80 2.32 18.25 -16.30
CA ALA A 80 1.78 19.60 -16.15
C ALA A 80 2.85 20.72 -16.21
N ASP A 81 4.15 20.42 -16.18
CA ASP A 81 5.18 21.47 -16.02
C ASP A 81 6.42 21.34 -16.92
N ASP A 82 6.40 20.52 -17.98
CA ASP A 82 7.47 20.54 -19.00
C ASP A 82 7.28 21.64 -20.08
N SER A 83 6.48 22.67 -19.76
CA SER A 83 6.22 23.80 -20.66
C SER A 83 7.17 24.99 -20.48
N ASP A 84 8.11 24.94 -19.52
CA ASP A 84 8.94 26.11 -19.17
C ASP A 84 10.33 26.14 -19.84
N PHE A 85 10.64 25.20 -20.75
CA PHE A 85 11.71 25.42 -21.74
C PHE A 85 11.16 26.20 -22.94
N ALA A 86 10.63 27.39 -22.66
CA ALA A 86 10.51 28.43 -23.66
C ALA A 86 11.95 28.83 -24.09
N PHE A 87 12.44 28.26 -25.19
CA PHE A 87 13.56 28.83 -25.94
C PHE A 87 13.06 30.10 -26.65
N GLY A 88 12.70 31.10 -25.85
CA GLY A 88 12.36 32.44 -26.30
C GLY A 88 13.64 33.20 -26.62
N GLY A 89 13.78 33.54 -27.89
CA GLY A 89 14.50 34.73 -28.36
C GLY A 89 16.02 34.76 -28.15
N SER A 90 16.77 34.63 -29.24
CA SER A 90 17.37 35.80 -29.87
C SER A 90 17.88 35.50 -31.27
#